data_AF-A0AA42FJX2-F1
#
_entry.id   AF-A0AA42FJX2-F1
#
_cell.length_a   1.000
_cell.length_b   1.000
_cell.length_c   1.000
_cell.angle_alpha   90.00
_cell.angle_beta   90.00
_cell.angle_gamma   90.00
#
_symmetry.space_group_name_H-M   'P 1'
#
loop_
_entity.id
_entity.type
_entity.pdbx_description
1 polymer ?
#
loop_
_entity_poly.entity_id
_entity_poly.type
_entity_poly.pdbx_seq_one_letter_code
_entity_poly.pdbx_strand_id
1 'polypeptide(L)'
;MSVHLNQVIKSPKPFITITKGCSKFSHKIKEALNINSKKIELKFEGNTITLNESKIVRKLKSQIETADKLEKFKISEKKIQIGSTINRAIDETREELSDKLNKTKVSLTSSDKKEIFHRVAKKCGISESEIDTNASQQFIKHLLSQQKQIQKVITHDLFLNKEQPNGDNAAVTKYVIGTLNARVQEIFFPDINFKKIKDCAESETKELLENKLNQANNEIVTLYFSIEKKR
;
A
#
# COMPACT_ATOMS: atom_id res chain seq x y z
N MET A 1 -21.89 4.46 -36.28
CA MET A 1 -21.11 5.14 -35.23
C MET A 1 -20.79 4.10 -34.15
N SER A 2 -19.54 3.66 -34.07
CA SER A 2 -19.12 2.60 -33.16
C SER A 2 -18.80 3.21 -31.78
N VAL A 3 -19.46 2.71 -30.75
CA VAL A 3 -19.22 3.12 -29.36
C VAL A 3 -18.02 2.34 -28.85
N HIS A 4 -16.83 2.96 -28.84
CA HIS A 4 -15.69 2.42 -28.13
C HIS A 4 -15.93 2.53 -26.63
N LEU A 5 -16.47 1.45 -26.05
CA LEU A 5 -16.43 1.20 -24.62
C LEU A 5 -14.96 1.11 -24.20
N ASN A 6 -14.47 2.13 -23.52
CA ASN A 6 -13.24 2.07 -22.73
C ASN A 6 -13.40 0.92 -21.73
N GLN A 7 -12.85 -0.25 -22.05
CA GLN A 7 -12.73 -1.35 -21.10
C GLN A 7 -11.81 -0.87 -19.99
N VAL A 8 -12.39 -0.59 -18.82
CA VAL A 8 -11.65 -0.44 -17.58
C VAL A 8 -11.01 -1.80 -17.29
N ILE A 9 -9.74 -1.95 -17.66
CA ILE A 9 -8.94 -3.13 -17.33
C ILE A 9 -8.90 -3.21 -15.81
N LYS A 10 -9.58 -4.21 -15.24
CA LYS A 10 -9.54 -4.47 -13.80
C LYS A 10 -8.13 -4.94 -13.47
N SER A 11 -7.38 -4.10 -12.76
CA SER A 11 -6.05 -4.49 -12.26
C SER A 11 -6.10 -5.85 -11.57
N PRO A 12 -5.20 -6.80 -11.92
CA PRO A 12 -5.20 -8.12 -11.33
C PRO A 12 -4.99 -8.04 -9.81
N LYS A 13 -5.70 -8.92 -9.08
CA LYS A 13 -5.58 -9.02 -7.62
C LYS A 13 -4.18 -9.55 -7.25
N PRO A 14 -3.43 -8.88 -6.36
CA PRO A 14 -2.08 -9.31 -5.99
C PRO A 14 -2.10 -10.61 -5.20
N PHE A 15 -1.17 -11.53 -5.51
CA PHE A 15 -0.83 -12.65 -4.63
C PHE A 15 0.66 -12.98 -4.72
N ILE A 16 1.29 -13.16 -3.56
CA ILE A 16 2.71 -13.55 -3.45
C ILE A 16 2.77 -15.07 -3.40
N THR A 17 3.53 -15.70 -4.30
CA THR A 17 3.86 -17.13 -4.22
C THR A 17 5.33 -17.28 -3.81
N ILE A 18 5.60 -18.07 -2.75
CA ILE A 18 6.95 -18.34 -2.26
C ILE A 18 7.35 -19.74 -2.70
N THR A 19 8.23 -19.86 -3.68
CA THR A 19 8.83 -21.14 -4.08
C THR A 19 10.11 -21.40 -3.28
N LYS A 20 10.14 -22.51 -2.51
CA LYS A 20 11.37 -23.01 -1.87
C LYS A 20 12.19 -23.79 -2.91
N GLY A 21 13.45 -23.41 -3.09
CA GLY A 21 14.34 -24.03 -4.07
C GLY A 21 14.79 -25.45 -3.73
N CYS A 22 15.14 -26.20 -4.78
CA CYS A 22 15.46 -27.63 -4.76
C CYS A 22 16.70 -27.97 -3.89
N SER A 23 16.62 -29.06 -3.12
CA SER A 23 17.56 -29.42 -2.04
C SER A 23 18.92 -29.97 -2.50
N LYS A 24 19.09 -30.34 -3.79
CA LYS A 24 20.19 -31.21 -4.25
C LYS A 24 21.57 -30.58 -4.50
N PHE A 25 21.72 -29.26 -4.44
CA PHE A 25 23.00 -28.58 -4.78
C PHE A 25 23.86 -28.21 -3.55
N SER A 26 25.18 -28.06 -3.73
CA SER A 26 26.08 -27.56 -2.67
C SER A 26 25.83 -26.07 -2.39
N HIS A 27 26.22 -25.56 -1.21
CA HIS A 27 25.91 -24.19 -0.79
C HIS A 27 26.47 -23.12 -1.75
N LYS A 28 27.73 -23.27 -2.19
CA LYS A 28 28.37 -22.35 -3.15
C LYS A 28 27.70 -22.35 -4.52
N ILE A 29 27.25 -23.52 -4.98
CA ILE A 29 26.51 -23.66 -6.25
C ILE A 29 25.10 -23.09 -6.12
N LYS A 30 24.43 -23.30 -4.98
CA LYS A 30 23.13 -22.68 -4.67
C LYS A 30 23.20 -21.16 -4.62
N GLU A 31 24.31 -20.61 -4.16
CA GLU A 31 24.58 -19.18 -4.08
C GLU A 31 24.90 -18.58 -5.47
N ALA A 32 25.73 -19.26 -6.27
CA ALA A 32 26.08 -18.84 -7.63
C ALA A 32 24.91 -18.97 -8.63
N LEU A 33 24.14 -20.05 -8.55
CA LEU A 33 22.96 -20.31 -9.38
C LEU A 33 21.67 -19.73 -8.79
N ASN A 34 21.76 -19.06 -7.63
CA ASN A 34 20.65 -18.39 -6.98
C ASN A 34 19.44 -19.32 -6.69
N ILE A 35 19.72 -20.60 -6.42
CA ILE A 35 18.73 -21.67 -6.26
C ILE A 35 18.00 -21.57 -4.92
N ASN A 36 18.65 -21.01 -3.89
CA ASN A 36 18.06 -20.84 -2.55
C ASN A 36 17.45 -19.45 -2.30
N SER A 37 17.44 -18.55 -3.28
CA SER A 37 16.92 -17.20 -3.06
C SER A 37 15.39 -17.23 -2.97
N LYS A 38 14.82 -16.67 -1.90
CA LYS A 38 13.40 -16.27 -1.92
C LYS A 38 13.20 -15.30 -3.07
N LYS A 39 12.21 -15.61 -3.90
CA LYS A 39 11.85 -14.80 -5.06
C LYS A 39 10.56 -14.06 -4.77
N ILE A 40 10.50 -12.81 -5.21
CA ILE A 40 9.29 -12.02 -5.24
C ILE A 40 8.74 -12.15 -6.66
N GLU A 41 7.65 -12.88 -6.80
CA GLU A 41 6.93 -13.05 -8.06
C GLU A 41 5.88 -11.94 -8.18
N LEU A 42 5.99 -11.14 -9.23
CA LEU A 42 5.03 -10.11 -9.62
C LEU A 42 4.29 -10.64 -10.84
N LYS A 43 3.01 -10.98 -10.66
CA LYS A 43 2.18 -11.56 -11.71
C LYS A 43 1.38 -10.45 -12.40
N PHE A 44 1.49 -10.41 -13.71
CA PHE A 44 0.76 -9.57 -14.65
C PHE A 44 -0.10 -10.46 -15.55
N GLU A 45 -1.04 -9.87 -16.29
CA GLU A 45 -1.85 -10.65 -17.23
C GLU A 45 -0.93 -11.23 -18.33
N GLY A 46 -0.79 -12.56 -18.37
CA GLY A 46 0.05 -13.26 -19.35
C GLY A 46 1.57 -13.22 -19.08
N ASN A 47 2.05 -12.55 -18.03
CA ASN A 47 3.48 -12.45 -17.72
C ASN A 47 3.77 -12.61 -16.21
N THR A 48 4.93 -13.15 -15.85
CA THR A 48 5.40 -13.20 -14.46
C THR A 48 6.83 -12.69 -14.38
N ILE A 49 6.98 -11.58 -13.67
CA ILE A 49 8.27 -11.01 -13.33
C ILE A 49 8.76 -11.63 -12.04
N THR A 50 10.03 -11.99 -12.00
CA THR A 50 10.63 -12.56 -10.79
C THR A 50 11.82 -11.74 -10.32
N LEU A 51 11.77 -11.27 -9.08
CA LEU A 51 12.83 -10.48 -8.44
C LEU A 51 13.48 -11.27 -7.30
N ASN A 52 14.77 -11.07 -7.10
CA ASN A 52 15.51 -11.69 -5.99
C ASN A 52 15.40 -10.82 -4.73
N GLU A 53 14.77 -11.35 -3.69
CA GLU A 53 14.58 -10.67 -2.40
C GLU A 53 15.91 -10.29 -1.74
N SER A 54 16.89 -11.19 -1.70
CA SER A 54 18.17 -10.95 -1.03
C SER A 54 18.97 -9.83 -1.69
N LYS A 55 18.90 -9.73 -3.03
CA LYS A 55 19.53 -8.62 -3.78
C LYS A 55 18.89 -7.27 -3.45
N ILE A 56 17.55 -7.21 -3.38
CA ILE A 56 16.82 -5.97 -3.02
C ILE A 56 17.18 -5.54 -1.61
N VAL A 57 17.07 -6.46 -0.63
CA VAL A 57 17.34 -6.16 0.79
C VAL A 57 18.80 -5.78 1.01
N ARG A 58 19.75 -6.49 0.39
CA ARG A 58 21.18 -6.15 0.49
C ARG A 58 21.45 -4.76 -0.07
N LYS A 59 20.81 -4.40 -1.19
CA LYS A 59 20.98 -3.06 -1.79
C LYS A 59 20.40 -1.97 -0.90
N LEU A 60 19.21 -2.16 -0.33
CA LEU A 60 18.62 -1.23 0.64
C LEU A 60 19.53 -1.04 1.85
N LYS A 61 20.02 -2.12 2.45
CA LYS A 61 20.97 -2.06 3.56
C LYS A 61 22.27 -1.35 3.19
N SER A 62 22.75 -1.49 1.95
CA SER A 62 23.96 -0.77 1.52
C SER A 62 23.74 0.74 1.33
N GLN A 63 22.52 1.16 0.99
CA GLN A 63 22.17 2.59 0.86
C GLN A 63 21.96 3.25 2.22
N ILE A 64 21.59 2.47 3.23
CA ILE A 64 21.48 2.89 4.62
C ILE A 64 22.83 2.58 5.27
N GLU A 65 23.81 3.45 5.08
CA GLU A 65 25.19 3.26 5.57
C GLU A 65 25.23 2.84 7.05
N THR A 66 26.05 1.84 7.42
CA THR A 66 26.35 1.33 8.79
C THR A 66 25.18 0.76 9.62
N ALA A 67 25.50 -0.17 10.54
CA ALA A 67 24.50 -0.88 11.35
C ALA A 67 23.77 0.03 12.36
N ASP A 68 24.48 0.93 13.03
CA ASP A 68 23.88 1.85 14.02
C ASP A 68 22.91 2.85 13.38
N LYS A 69 23.28 3.35 12.20
CA LYS A 69 22.42 4.18 11.36
C LYS A 69 21.23 3.38 10.84
N LEU A 70 21.40 2.10 10.51
CA LEU A 70 20.31 1.22 10.09
C LEU A 70 19.29 0.97 11.21
N GLU A 71 19.71 0.76 12.46
CA GLU A 71 18.80 0.61 13.60
C GLU A 71 18.01 1.91 13.87
N LYS A 72 18.69 3.06 13.93
CA LYS A 72 18.01 4.36 14.07
C LYS A 72 17.06 4.64 12.92
N PHE A 73 17.48 4.32 11.70
CA PHE A 73 16.66 4.42 10.50
C PHE A 73 15.41 3.55 10.60
N LYS A 74 15.54 2.29 11.04
CA LYS A 74 14.38 1.41 11.22
C LYS A 74 13.39 2.00 12.22
N ILE A 75 13.86 2.57 13.34
CA ILE A 75 12.97 3.18 14.33
C ILE A 75 12.17 4.33 13.72
N SER A 76 12.82 5.25 12.98
CA SER A 76 12.12 6.36 12.35
C SER A 76 11.21 5.90 11.20
N GLU A 77 11.73 5.04 10.34
CA GLU A 77 11.01 4.51 9.18
C GLU A 77 9.82 3.65 9.60
N LYS A 78 9.89 2.91 10.72
CA LYS A 78 8.76 2.14 11.27
C LYS A 78 7.55 3.05 11.50
N LYS A 79 7.76 4.20 12.18
CA LYS A 79 6.68 5.17 12.47
C LYS A 79 6.08 5.73 11.18
N ILE A 80 6.94 6.09 10.23
CA ILE A 80 6.53 6.61 8.92
C ILE A 80 5.73 5.55 8.13
N GLN A 81 6.17 4.29 8.17
CA GLN A 81 5.53 3.19 7.45
C GLN A 81 4.14 2.89 8.03
N ILE A 82 4.00 2.87 9.35
CA ILE A 82 2.70 2.72 10.04
C ILE A 82 1.78 3.88 9.68
N GLY A 83 2.23 5.12 9.90
CA GLY A 83 1.42 6.32 9.66
C GLY A 83 0.97 6.46 8.20
N SER A 84 1.88 6.23 7.25
CA SER A 84 1.58 6.25 5.81
C SER A 84 0.64 5.11 5.39
N THR A 85 0.70 3.95 6.04
CA THR A 85 -0.25 2.85 5.78
C THR A 85 -1.67 3.23 6.19
N ILE A 86 -1.83 3.84 7.37
CA ILE A 86 -3.13 4.32 7.86
C ILE A 86 -3.66 5.45 6.96
N ASN A 87 -2.83 6.47 6.65
CA ASN A 87 -3.22 7.57 5.78
C ASN A 87 -3.69 7.08 4.40
N ARG A 88 -2.96 6.13 3.82
CA ARG A 88 -3.32 5.56 2.53
C ARG A 88 -4.63 4.77 2.59
N ALA A 89 -4.85 3.99 3.64
CA ALA A 89 -6.12 3.27 3.85
C ALA A 89 -7.31 4.24 3.99
N ILE A 90 -7.11 5.36 4.69
CA ILE A 90 -8.11 6.44 4.79
C ILE A 90 -8.43 6.99 3.40
N ASP A 91 -7.41 7.33 2.61
CA ASP A 91 -7.60 7.91 1.28
C ASP A 91 -8.27 6.91 0.31
N GLU A 92 -7.83 5.64 0.30
CA GLU A 92 -8.45 4.57 -0.50
C GLU A 92 -9.93 4.38 -0.13
N THR A 93 -10.27 4.33 1.16
CA THR A 93 -11.67 4.18 1.63
C THR A 93 -12.53 5.39 1.26
N ARG A 94 -11.98 6.60 1.33
CA ARG A 94 -12.67 7.83 0.95
C ARG A 94 -12.94 7.90 -0.55
N GLU A 95 -11.97 7.48 -1.36
CA GLU A 95 -12.10 7.40 -2.81
C GLU A 95 -13.18 6.39 -3.21
N GLU A 96 -13.16 5.20 -2.62
CA GLU A 96 -14.19 4.17 -2.85
C GLU A 96 -15.61 4.65 -2.49
N LEU A 97 -15.75 5.37 -1.37
CA LEU A 97 -17.05 5.91 -0.97
C LEU A 97 -17.49 7.06 -1.88
N SER A 98 -16.57 7.94 -2.27
CA SER A 98 -16.82 9.01 -3.25
C SER A 98 -17.34 8.44 -4.56
N ASP A 99 -16.73 7.38 -5.07
CA ASP A 99 -17.16 6.70 -6.30
C ASP A 99 -18.56 6.09 -6.17
N LYS A 100 -18.88 5.47 -5.03
CA LYS A 100 -20.24 4.98 -4.74
C LYS A 100 -21.29 6.09 -4.67
N LEU A 101 -20.88 7.29 -4.29
CA LEU A 101 -21.72 8.49 -4.20
C LEU A 101 -21.62 9.37 -5.46
N ASN A 102 -21.43 8.77 -6.64
CA ASN A 102 -21.33 9.48 -7.93
C ASN A 102 -20.27 10.59 -7.95
N LYS A 103 -19.09 10.31 -7.39
CA LYS A 103 -17.95 11.22 -7.26
C LYS A 103 -18.19 12.42 -6.35
N THR A 104 -19.13 12.30 -5.40
CA THR A 104 -19.32 13.32 -4.36
C THR A 104 -18.11 13.33 -3.44
N LYS A 105 -17.47 14.50 -3.31
CA LYS A 105 -16.26 14.65 -2.49
C LYS A 105 -16.56 14.33 -1.01
N VAL A 106 -16.01 13.22 -0.53
CA VAL A 106 -16.07 12.86 0.90
C VAL A 106 -14.85 13.42 1.62
N SER A 107 -15.05 14.28 2.61
CA SER A 107 -13.96 14.89 3.40
C SER A 107 -14.02 14.50 4.87
N LEU A 108 -12.85 14.21 5.44
CA LEU A 108 -12.64 14.03 6.87
C LEU A 108 -11.96 15.26 7.45
N THR A 109 -12.38 15.68 8.64
CA THR A 109 -11.69 16.73 9.40
C THR A 109 -10.39 16.19 10.00
N SER A 110 -9.52 17.10 10.46
CA SER A 110 -8.32 16.72 11.20
C SER A 110 -8.65 15.95 12.50
N SER A 111 -9.80 16.25 13.13
CA SER A 111 -10.27 15.53 14.32
C SER A 111 -10.66 14.10 13.99
N ASP A 112 -11.40 13.90 12.89
CA ASP A 112 -11.81 12.58 12.44
C ASP A 112 -10.60 11.69 12.12
N LYS A 113 -9.59 12.28 11.45
CA LYS A 113 -8.33 11.57 11.18
C LYS A 113 -7.65 11.14 12.48
N LYS A 114 -7.50 12.04 13.46
CA LYS A 114 -6.91 11.71 14.76
C LYS A 114 -7.66 10.58 15.47
N GLU A 115 -8.98 10.59 15.41
CA GLU A 115 -9.81 9.53 15.97
C GLU A 115 -9.55 8.18 15.30
N ILE A 116 -9.46 8.13 13.96
CA ILE A 116 -9.11 6.91 13.22
C ILE A 116 -7.74 6.40 13.67
N PHE A 117 -6.74 7.27 13.75
CA PHE A 117 -5.39 6.89 14.22
C PHE A 117 -5.43 6.30 15.64
N HIS A 118 -6.14 6.93 16.56
CA HIS A 118 -6.29 6.43 17.93
C HIS A 118 -6.98 5.05 17.98
N ARG A 119 -8.09 4.88 17.25
CA ARG A 119 -8.82 3.60 17.18
C ARG A 119 -7.96 2.48 16.58
N VAL A 120 -7.21 2.77 15.50
CA VAL A 120 -6.30 1.82 14.86
C VAL A 120 -5.17 1.44 15.81
N ALA A 121 -4.54 2.41 16.50
CA ALA A 121 -3.49 2.15 17.49
C ALA A 121 -3.95 1.16 18.55
N LYS A 122 -5.13 1.43 19.14
CA LYS A 122 -5.75 0.59 20.16
C LYS A 122 -6.07 -0.82 19.66
N LYS A 123 -6.72 -0.96 18.50
CA LYS A 123 -7.12 -2.27 17.94
C LYS A 123 -5.92 -3.10 17.42
N CYS A 124 -4.87 -2.42 16.96
CA CYS A 124 -3.67 -3.09 16.47
C CYS A 124 -2.62 -3.35 17.56
N GLY A 125 -2.78 -2.78 18.77
CA GLY A 125 -1.82 -2.93 19.87
C GLY A 125 -0.53 -2.15 19.62
N ILE A 126 -0.63 -1.00 18.95
CA ILE A 126 0.51 -0.13 18.60
C ILE A 126 0.49 1.06 19.53
N SER A 127 1.65 1.44 20.08
CA SER A 127 1.75 2.65 20.88
C SER A 127 1.49 3.88 20.01
N GLU A 128 0.69 4.83 20.49
CA GLU A 128 0.48 6.10 19.77
C GLU A 128 1.79 6.87 19.53
N SER A 129 2.78 6.70 20.40
CA SER A 129 4.13 7.29 20.21
C SER A 129 4.90 6.69 19.03
N GLU A 130 4.47 5.55 18.49
CA GLU A 130 5.00 4.91 17.28
C GLU A 130 4.23 5.33 16.01
N ILE A 131 3.27 6.24 16.11
CA ILE A 131 2.45 6.70 14.99
C ILE A 131 2.79 8.16 14.68
N ASP A 132 3.10 8.42 13.40
CA ASP A 132 3.16 9.78 12.87
C ASP A 132 1.95 10.01 11.95
N THR A 133 1.04 10.87 12.38
CA THR A 133 -0.21 11.17 11.65
C THR A 133 0.03 11.95 10.35
N ASN A 134 1.18 12.63 10.23
CA ASN A 134 1.58 13.39 9.05
C ASN A 134 2.48 12.59 8.10
N ALA A 135 2.77 11.32 8.44
CA ALA A 135 3.61 10.47 7.61
C ALA A 135 2.97 10.21 6.25
N SER A 136 3.69 10.59 5.20
CA SER A 136 3.27 10.41 3.80
C SER A 136 4.37 9.78 2.97
N GLN A 137 5.59 10.31 3.03
CA GLN A 137 6.73 9.86 2.24
C GLN A 137 7.52 8.76 2.94
N GLN A 138 7.42 7.54 2.41
CA GLN A 138 8.15 6.37 2.87
C GLN A 138 9.53 6.31 2.20
N PHE A 139 10.61 6.37 2.99
CA PHE A 139 11.98 6.38 2.44
C PHE A 139 12.31 5.06 1.74
N ILE A 140 11.85 3.92 2.25
CA ILE A 140 12.03 2.62 1.60
C ILE A 140 11.42 2.61 0.20
N LYS A 141 10.22 3.19 0.01
CA LYS A 141 9.60 3.30 -1.33
C LYS A 141 10.45 4.15 -2.28
N HIS A 142 11.03 5.24 -1.77
CA HIS A 142 11.92 6.10 -2.54
C HIS A 142 13.21 5.36 -2.94
N LEU A 143 13.83 4.60 -2.04
CA LEU A 143 15.00 3.79 -2.39
C LEU A 143 14.68 2.70 -3.40
N LEU A 144 13.52 2.04 -3.27
CA LEU A 144 13.06 1.02 -4.21
C LEU A 144 12.88 1.60 -5.63
N SER A 145 12.31 2.80 -5.77
CA SER A 145 12.11 3.43 -7.08
C SER A 145 13.42 3.83 -7.77
N GLN A 146 14.50 4.01 -7.01
CA GLN A 146 15.84 4.31 -7.53
C GLN A 146 16.63 3.07 -7.95
N GLN A 147 16.20 1.85 -7.63
CA GLN A 147 16.99 0.66 -7.97
C GLN A 147 16.88 0.34 -9.47
N LYS A 148 18.02 0.41 -10.17
CA LYS A 148 18.11 0.11 -11.61
C LYS A 148 17.48 -1.23 -12.02
N GLN A 149 17.57 -2.26 -11.18
CA GLN A 149 16.97 -3.56 -11.50
C GLN A 149 15.43 -3.49 -11.54
N ILE A 150 14.82 -2.72 -10.64
CA ILE A 150 13.38 -2.56 -10.54
C ILE A 150 12.89 -1.73 -11.74
N GLN A 151 13.60 -0.65 -12.06
CA GLN A 151 13.32 0.16 -13.25
C GLN A 151 13.37 -0.67 -14.53
N LYS A 152 14.44 -1.46 -14.75
CA LYS A 152 14.56 -2.34 -15.92
C LYS A 152 13.40 -3.32 -16.05
N VAL A 153 12.96 -3.86 -14.91
CA VAL A 153 11.86 -4.82 -14.86
C VAL A 153 10.53 -4.17 -15.22
N ILE A 154 10.26 -2.96 -14.70
CA ILE A 154 9.07 -2.17 -15.07
C ILE A 154 9.12 -1.83 -16.57
N THR A 155 10.26 -1.34 -17.07
CA THR A 155 10.42 -0.98 -18.48
C THR A 155 10.22 -2.17 -19.41
N HIS A 156 10.75 -3.35 -19.04
CA HIS A 156 10.60 -4.56 -19.84
C HIS A 156 9.13 -5.02 -19.92
N ASP A 157 8.39 -4.97 -18.82
CA ASP A 157 6.97 -5.34 -18.80
C ASP A 157 6.12 -4.41 -19.67
N LEU A 158 6.30 -3.09 -19.50
CA LEU A 158 5.63 -2.08 -20.32
C LEU A 158 5.94 -2.26 -21.82
N PHE A 159 7.18 -2.60 -22.15
CA PHE A 159 7.59 -2.88 -23.53
C PHE A 159 6.88 -4.11 -24.10
N LEU A 160 6.77 -5.21 -23.33
CA LEU A 160 6.09 -6.43 -23.78
C LEU A 160 4.60 -6.22 -24.04
N ASN A 161 3.94 -5.38 -23.23
CA ASN A 161 2.51 -5.11 -23.34
C ASN A 161 2.16 -4.03 -24.39
N LYS A 162 3.14 -3.49 -25.12
CA LYS A 162 2.97 -2.41 -26.12
C LYS A 162 2.27 -1.16 -25.57
N GLU A 163 2.39 -0.88 -24.27
CA GLU A 163 1.79 0.30 -23.63
C GLU A 163 2.70 1.54 -23.81
N GLN A 164 2.15 2.69 -24.26
CA GLN A 164 2.81 4.01 -24.25
C GLN A 164 1.80 5.18 -24.14
N PRO A 165 2.16 6.35 -23.56
CA PRO A 165 2.94 6.58 -22.35
C PRO A 165 2.16 7.40 -21.29
N ASN A 166 2.66 7.30 -20.04
CA ASN A 166 2.38 8.10 -18.83
C ASN A 166 1.34 7.55 -17.84
N GLY A 167 0.12 7.21 -18.26
CA GLY A 167 -0.93 6.72 -17.34
C GLY A 167 -0.61 5.32 -16.78
N ASP A 168 -0.39 4.37 -17.67
CA ASP A 168 -0.17 2.96 -17.32
C ASP A 168 1.21 2.74 -16.67
N ASN A 169 2.22 3.52 -17.10
CA ASN A 169 3.55 3.53 -16.48
C ASN A 169 3.50 3.86 -14.99
N ALA A 170 2.65 4.83 -14.59
CA ALA A 170 2.52 5.24 -13.20
C ALA A 170 1.79 4.17 -12.37
N ALA A 171 0.77 3.53 -12.94
CA ALA A 171 0.01 2.47 -12.27
C ALA A 171 0.88 1.22 -12.03
N VAL A 172 1.57 0.73 -13.07
CA VAL A 172 2.49 -0.42 -12.98
C VAL A 172 3.63 -0.12 -12.01
N THR A 173 4.24 1.07 -12.08
CA THR A 173 5.29 1.47 -11.14
C THR A 173 4.77 1.50 -9.71
N LYS A 174 3.59 2.10 -9.46
CA LYS A 174 2.97 2.16 -8.12
C LYS A 174 2.68 0.75 -7.59
N TYR A 175 2.25 -0.17 -8.46
CA TYR A 175 1.99 -1.57 -8.12
C TYR A 175 3.27 -2.33 -7.74
N VAL A 176 4.30 -2.26 -8.58
CA VAL A 176 5.60 -2.93 -8.34
C VAL A 176 6.24 -2.41 -7.07
N ILE A 177 6.35 -1.09 -6.92
CA ILE A 177 6.94 -0.46 -5.73
C ILE A 177 6.11 -0.73 -4.48
N GLY A 178 4.78 -0.72 -4.59
CA GLY A 178 3.88 -1.07 -3.49
C GLY A 178 4.09 -2.49 -2.99
N THR A 179 4.15 -3.45 -3.91
CA THR A 179 4.34 -4.88 -3.60
C THR A 179 5.72 -5.14 -2.98
N LEU A 180 6.76 -4.53 -3.55
CA LEU A 180 8.11 -4.63 -3.00
C LEU A 180 8.20 -3.99 -1.62
N ASN A 181 7.57 -2.84 -1.40
CA ASN A 181 7.54 -2.20 -0.09
C ASN A 181 6.83 -3.07 0.95
N ALA A 182 5.68 -3.67 0.61
CA ALA A 182 4.99 -4.59 1.51
C ALA A 182 5.89 -5.76 1.93
N ARG A 183 6.63 -6.33 0.97
CA ARG A 183 7.58 -7.41 1.29
C ARG A 183 8.75 -6.92 2.15
N VAL A 184 9.26 -5.72 1.91
CA VAL A 184 10.35 -5.14 2.70
C VAL A 184 9.87 -4.80 4.12
N GLN A 185 8.64 -4.33 4.29
CA GLN A 185 8.03 -4.10 5.60
C GLN A 185 8.05 -5.37 6.46
N GLU A 186 7.62 -6.50 5.90
CA GLU A 186 7.64 -7.81 6.60
C GLU A 186 9.07 -8.24 7.02
N ILE A 187 10.09 -7.81 6.29
CA ILE A 187 11.49 -8.17 6.56
C ILE A 187 12.13 -7.21 7.58
N PHE A 188 11.85 -5.92 7.48
CA PHE A 188 12.48 -4.89 8.31
C PHE A 188 11.76 -4.72 9.66
N PHE A 189 10.46 -4.98 9.71
CA PHE A 189 9.61 -4.78 10.88
C PHE A 189 8.73 -6.03 11.12
N PRO A 190 9.35 -7.20 11.40
CA PRO A 190 8.63 -8.47 11.55
C PRO A 190 7.67 -8.49 12.75
N ASP A 191 7.83 -7.57 13.69
CA ASP A 191 6.95 -7.36 14.84
C ASP A 191 5.63 -6.66 14.48
N ILE A 192 5.52 -6.07 13.28
CA ILE A 192 4.37 -5.29 12.85
C ILE A 192 3.62 -5.99 11.73
N ASN A 193 2.31 -6.20 11.94
CA ASN A 193 1.41 -6.70 10.92
C ASN A 193 0.76 -5.54 10.14
N PHE A 194 1.44 -5.06 9.09
CA PHE A 194 0.94 -3.94 8.26
C PHE A 194 -0.38 -4.25 7.54
N LYS A 195 -0.64 -5.52 7.23
CA LYS A 195 -1.93 -5.93 6.66
C LYS A 195 -3.06 -5.70 7.66
N LYS A 196 -2.88 -6.15 8.90
CA LYS A 196 -3.85 -5.90 9.99
C LYS A 196 -4.07 -4.39 10.20
N ILE A 197 -3.02 -3.59 10.17
CA ILE A 197 -3.12 -2.12 10.30
C ILE A 197 -3.96 -1.54 9.16
N LYS A 198 -3.67 -1.93 7.92
CA LYS A 198 -4.42 -1.49 6.74
C LYS A 198 -5.90 -1.86 6.87
N ASP A 199 -6.21 -3.13 7.08
CA ASP A 199 -7.58 -3.65 7.17
C ASP A 199 -8.35 -2.96 8.31
N CYS A 200 -7.68 -2.72 9.46
CA CYS A 200 -8.26 -1.98 10.58
C CYS A 200 -8.54 -0.52 10.21
N ALA A 201 -7.60 0.16 9.56
CA ALA A 201 -7.77 1.56 9.16
C ALA A 201 -8.90 1.73 8.14
N GLU A 202 -9.04 0.81 7.19
CA GLU A 202 -10.17 0.79 6.25
C GLU A 202 -11.51 0.64 6.99
N SER A 203 -11.58 -0.33 7.92
CA SER A 203 -12.78 -0.56 8.72
C SER A 203 -13.17 0.65 9.58
N GLU A 204 -12.23 1.22 10.34
CA GLU A 204 -12.52 2.40 11.19
C GLU A 204 -12.91 3.61 10.36
N THR A 205 -12.25 3.82 9.21
CA THR A 205 -12.57 4.94 8.31
C THR A 205 -13.98 4.78 7.76
N LYS A 206 -14.32 3.57 7.31
CA LYS A 206 -15.64 3.27 6.76
C LYS A 206 -16.74 3.47 7.81
N GLU A 207 -16.57 2.92 9.01
CA GLU A 207 -17.51 3.06 10.11
C GLU A 207 -17.76 4.54 10.45
N LEU A 208 -16.70 5.34 10.56
CA LEU A 208 -16.80 6.76 10.88
C LEU A 208 -17.50 7.54 9.76
N LEU A 209 -17.23 7.23 8.50
CA LEU A 209 -17.88 7.86 7.35
C LEU A 209 -19.37 7.49 7.24
N GLU A 210 -19.72 6.21 7.44
CA GLU A 210 -21.11 5.74 7.42
C GLU A 210 -21.93 6.37 8.55
N ASN A 211 -21.37 6.47 9.76
CA ASN A 211 -22.02 7.15 10.88
C ASN A 211 -22.31 8.62 10.59
N LYS A 212 -21.37 9.34 9.95
CA LYS A 212 -21.57 10.74 9.57
C LYS A 212 -22.63 10.92 8.48
N LEU A 213 -22.68 10.03 7.49
CA LEU A 213 -23.73 10.06 6.47
C LEU A 213 -25.12 9.82 7.09
N ASN A 214 -25.22 8.87 8.01
CA ASN A 214 -26.47 8.58 8.72
C ASN A 214 -26.93 9.77 9.59
N GLN A 215 -26.01 10.42 10.29
CA GLN A 215 -26.30 11.63 11.07
C GLN A 215 -26.81 12.77 10.17
N ALA A 216 -26.14 13.04 9.05
CA ALA A 216 -26.56 14.08 8.10
C ALA A 216 -27.96 13.80 7.53
N ASN A 217 -28.27 12.55 7.20
CA ASN A 217 -29.59 12.16 6.73
C ASN A 217 -30.67 12.34 7.80
N ASN A 218 -30.37 11.98 9.05
CA ASN A 218 -31.30 12.16 10.17
C ASN A 218 -31.57 13.64 10.48
N GLU A 219 -30.57 14.51 10.37
CA GLU A 219 -30.73 15.95 10.54
C GLU A 219 -31.61 16.55 9.44
N ILE A 220 -31.41 16.15 8.18
CA ILE A 220 -32.27 16.56 7.05
C ILE A 220 -33.72 16.11 7.30
N VAL A 221 -33.94 14.85 7.67
CA VAL A 221 -35.28 14.31 7.96
C VAL A 221 -35.94 15.08 9.13
N THR A 222 -35.19 15.38 10.19
CA THR A 222 -35.69 16.13 11.34
C THR A 222 -36.09 17.57 10.98
N LEU A 223 -35.34 18.23 10.08
CA LEU A 223 -35.68 19.55 9.56
C LEU A 223 -36.98 19.53 8.75
N TYR A 224 -37.18 18.54 7.88
CA TYR A 224 -38.43 18.40 7.10
C TYR A 224 -39.66 18.24 7.99
N PHE A 225 -39.60 17.37 9.01
CA PHE A 225 -40.71 17.19 9.96
C PHE A 225 -40.94 18.42 10.87
N SER A 226 -39.90 19.21 11.13
CA SER A 226 -40.02 20.45 11.91
C SER A 226 -40.67 21.59 11.11
N ILE A 227 -40.54 21.58 9.78
CA ILE A 227 -41.19 22.53 8.87
C ILE A 227 -42.67 22.18 8.69
N GLU A 228 -43.02 20.89 8.59
CA GLU A 228 -44.43 20.46 8.44
C GLU A 228 -45.28 20.72 9.69
N LYS A 229 -44.69 20.69 10.89
CA LYS A 229 -45.40 21.01 12.15
C LYS A 229 -45.71 22.50 12.37
N LYS A 230 -45.29 23.40 11.46
CA LYS A 230 -45.56 24.85 11.54
C LYS A 230 -46.69 25.31 10.60
N ARG A 231 -47.60 24.44 10.18
CA ARG A 231 -48.82 24.82 9.46
C ARG A 231 -50.07 24.51 10.27
#